data_AF-X8ADU2-F1
#
_entry.id   AF-X8ADU2-F1
#
_cell.length_a   1.000
_cell.length_b   1.000
_cell.length_c   1.000
_cell.angle_alpha   90.00
_cell.angle_beta   90.00
_cell.angle_gamma   90.00
#
_symmetry.space_group_name_H-M   'P 1'
#
loop_
_entity.id
_entity.type
_entity.pdbx_description
1 polymer ?
#
loop_
_entity_poly.entity_id
_entity_poly.type
_entity_poly.pdbx_seq_one_letter_code
_entity_poly.pdbx_strand_id
1 'polypeptide(L)'
;MTVQAIEALNDTQVFFAMDKGEAKRDLVALRREICARFIREPGYRFVELPDAPRAKDVRYLESVCDWHAARARVWASAIATELARET
;
A
#
# COMPACT_ATOMS: atom_id res chain seq x y z
N MET A 1 2.33 2.35 -19.01
CA MET A 1 3.56 2.20 -18.21
C MET A 1 4.70 2.85 -18.95
N THR A 2 5.61 3.54 -18.25
CA THR A 2 6.86 4.06 -18.82
C THR A 2 8.00 3.08 -18.59
N VAL A 3 9.07 3.16 -19.39
CA VAL A 3 10.27 2.33 -19.20
C VAL A 3 10.84 2.53 -17.79
N GLN A 4 10.98 3.78 -17.35
CA GLN A 4 11.50 4.12 -16.02
C GLN A 4 10.64 3.55 -14.88
N ALA A 5 9.30 3.51 -15.03
CA ALA A 5 8.44 2.87 -14.04
C ALA A 5 8.63 1.35 -14.02
N ILE A 6 8.78 0.72 -15.20
CA ILE A 6 9.05 -0.73 -15.28
C ILE A 6 10.39 -1.07 -14.63
N GLU A 7 11.43 -0.25 -14.85
CA GLU A 7 12.73 -0.42 -14.18
C GLU A 7 12.59 -0.35 -12.66
N ALA A 8 11.89 0.67 -12.14
CA ALA A 8 11.64 0.80 -10.70
C ALA A 8 10.82 -0.37 -10.13
N LEU A 9 9.84 -0.90 -10.87
CA LEU A 9 9.09 -2.10 -10.46
C LEU A 9 10.03 -3.30 -10.28
N ASN A 10 11.01 -3.46 -11.17
CA ASN A 10 11.93 -4.61 -11.14
C ASN A 10 13.01 -4.48 -10.05
N ASP A 11 13.28 -3.27 -9.54
CA ASP A 11 14.22 -3.02 -8.43
C ASP A 11 13.54 -3.03 -7.05
N THR A 12 12.21 -3.10 -7.01
CA THR A 12 11.44 -3.04 -5.76
C THR A 12 11.21 -4.43 -5.17
N GLN A 13 11.57 -4.60 -3.89
CA GLN A 13 11.39 -5.86 -3.16
C GLN A 13 10.02 -5.97 -2.48
N VAL A 14 9.42 -4.85 -2.06
CA VAL A 14 8.15 -4.82 -1.32
C VAL A 14 7.24 -3.72 -1.86
N PHE A 15 6.03 -4.10 -2.25
CA PHE A 15 4.97 -3.20 -2.68
C PHE A 15 3.91 -3.11 -1.60
N PHE A 16 3.62 -1.89 -1.14
CA PHE A 16 2.54 -1.63 -0.20
C PHE A 16 1.36 -1.01 -0.94
N ALA A 17 0.16 -1.57 -0.76
CA ALA A 17 -1.06 -1.04 -1.33
C ALA A 17 -2.15 -0.96 -0.28
N MET A 18 -2.73 0.23 -0.10
CA MET A 18 -3.85 0.40 0.84
C MET A 18 -5.16 -0.03 0.20
N ASP A 19 -5.84 -1.01 0.80
CA ASP A 19 -7.19 -1.42 0.44
C ASP A 19 -8.19 -0.47 1.09
N LYS A 20 -8.92 0.27 0.24
CA LYS A 20 -9.96 1.23 0.65
C LYS A 20 -11.35 0.60 0.78
N GLY A 21 -11.43 -0.73 0.82
CA GLY A 21 -12.66 -1.50 0.99
C GLY A 21 -13.33 -1.88 -0.34
N GLU A 22 -14.50 -2.54 -0.25
CA GLU A 22 -15.17 -3.21 -1.37
C GLU A 22 -15.24 -2.41 -2.67
N ALA A 23 -15.57 -1.12 -2.56
CA ALA A 23 -15.75 -0.25 -3.72
C ALA A 23 -14.45 0.04 -4.51
N LYS A 24 -13.28 -0.36 -4.00
CA LYS A 24 -11.96 -0.07 -4.60
C LYS A 24 -11.02 -1.27 -4.67
N ARG A 25 -11.51 -2.48 -4.40
CA ARG A 25 -10.74 -3.73 -4.55
C ARG A 25 -10.13 -3.86 -5.95
N ASP A 26 -10.86 -3.40 -6.97
CA ASP A 26 -10.44 -3.41 -8.37
C ASP A 26 -9.09 -2.72 -8.60
N LEU A 27 -8.77 -1.67 -7.83
CA LEU A 27 -7.50 -0.96 -7.97
C LEU A 27 -6.33 -1.73 -7.34
N VAL A 28 -6.58 -2.55 -6.31
CA VAL A 28 -5.54 -3.41 -5.74
C VAL A 28 -5.27 -4.57 -6.69
N ALA A 29 -6.33 -5.19 -7.22
CA ALA A 29 -6.23 -6.22 -8.26
C ALA A 29 -5.46 -5.72 -9.49
N LEU A 30 -5.78 -4.52 -9.99
CA LEU A 30 -5.07 -3.91 -11.11
C LEU A 30 -3.58 -3.68 -10.81
N ARG A 31 -3.23 -3.24 -9.59
CA ARG A 31 -1.81 -3.10 -9.20
C ARG A 31 -1.09 -4.44 -9.19
N ARG A 32 -1.74 -5.51 -8.73
CA ARG A 32 -1.20 -6.87 -8.78
C ARG A 32 -0.99 -7.33 -10.22
N GLU A 33 -1.95 -7.07 -11.11
CA GLU A 33 -1.83 -7.38 -12.53
C GLU A 33 -0.65 -6.64 -13.19
N ILE A 34 -0.47 -5.35 -12.88
CA ILE A 34 0.68 -4.57 -13.35
C ILE A 34 1.99 -5.20 -12.87
N CYS A 35 2.08 -5.57 -11.58
CA CYS A 35 3.28 -6.23 -11.04
C CYS A 35 3.55 -7.57 -11.76
N ALA A 36 2.52 -8.41 -11.90
CA ALA A 36 2.61 -9.70 -12.58
C ALA A 36 3.02 -9.59 -14.05
N ARG A 37 2.63 -8.51 -14.74
CA ARG A 37 2.94 -8.30 -16.15
C ARG A 37 4.35 -7.76 -16.41
N PHE A 38 4.87 -6.92 -15.51
CA PHE A 38 6.08 -6.13 -15.79
C PHE A 38 7.29 -6.47 -14.91
N ILE A 39 7.11 -7.17 -13.79
CA ILE A 39 8.22 -7.66 -12.98
C ILE A 39 8.71 -8.99 -13.57
N ARG A 40 10.01 -9.07 -13.86
CA ARG A 40 10.62 -10.21 -14.53
C ARG A 40 10.96 -11.34 -13.56
N GLU A 41 11.55 -11.00 -12.42
CA GLU A 41 11.99 -11.99 -11.43
C GLU A 41 10.92 -12.18 -10.34
N PRO A 42 10.52 -13.44 -10.05
CA PRO A 42 9.64 -13.71 -8.93
C PRO A 42 10.36 -13.47 -7.60
N GLY A 43 9.61 -13.07 -6.55
CA GLY A 43 10.17 -12.90 -5.20
C GLY A 43 9.85 -11.56 -4.54
N TYR A 44 9.24 -10.61 -5.25
CA TYR A 44 8.70 -9.42 -4.60
C TYR A 44 7.53 -9.77 -3.66
N ARG A 45 7.41 -9.02 -2.57
CA ARG A 45 6.28 -9.10 -1.65
C ARG A 45 5.26 -8.02 -2.00
N PHE A 46 3.97 -8.34 -1.91
CA PHE A 46 2.90 -7.38 -2.10
C PHE A 46 1.98 -7.40 -0.89
N VAL A 47 2.07 -6.33 -0.10
CA VAL A 47 1.47 -6.18 1.22
C VAL A 47 0.27 -5.26 1.10
N GLU A 48 -0.90 -5.82 1.33
CA GLU A 48 -2.14 -5.05 1.39
C GLU A 48 -2.36 -4.50 2.80
N LEU A 49 -2.62 -3.20 2.88
CA LEU A 49 -2.82 -2.50 4.15
C LEU A 49 -4.30 -2.13 4.31
N PRO A 50 -4.92 -2.42 5.46
CA PRO A 50 -6.28 -1.95 5.72
C PRO A 50 -6.32 -0.42 5.79
N ASP A 51 -7.29 0.21 5.14
CA ASP A 51 -7.56 1.64 5.33
C ASP A 51 -8.33 1.85 6.64
N ALA A 52 -7.84 2.75 7.49
CA ALA A 52 -8.54 3.12 8.71
C ALA A 52 -9.83 3.87 8.34
N PRO A 53 -10.98 3.56 8.98
CA PRO A 53 -12.20 4.31 8.74
C PRO A 53 -12.05 5.75 9.25
N ARG A 54 -12.65 6.69 8.55
CA ARG A 54 -12.73 8.09 8.99
C ARG A 54 -14.03 8.33 9.75
N ALA A 55 -13.93 8.86 10.97
CA ALA A 55 -15.08 9.28 11.77
C ALA A 55 -15.90 10.36 11.04
N LYS A 56 -17.23 10.27 11.06
CA LYS A 56 -18.13 11.21 10.35
C LYS A 56 -18.89 12.15 11.29
N ASP A 57 -18.81 11.88 12.58
CA ASP A 57 -19.58 12.47 13.68
C ASP A 57 -18.81 13.52 14.48
N VAL A 58 -17.53 13.73 14.18
CA VAL A 58 -16.69 14.78 14.79
C VAL A 58 -16.42 15.93 13.80
N ARG A 59 -15.88 17.05 14.29
CA ARG A 59 -15.52 18.20 13.45
C ARG A 59 -14.58 17.77 12.33
N TYR A 60 -14.80 18.29 11.12
CA TYR A 60 -14.11 17.84 9.92
C TYR A 60 -12.57 17.79 10.05
N LEU A 61 -11.95 18.86 10.56
CA LEU A 61 -10.49 18.92 10.68
C LEU A 61 -9.94 17.87 11.66
N GLU A 62 -10.64 17.67 12.78
CA GLU A 62 -10.29 16.67 13.80
C GLU A 62 -10.44 15.25 13.25
N SER A 63 -11.57 14.97 12.58
CA SER A 63 -11.81 13.74 11.82
C SER A 63 -10.69 13.42 10.82
N VAL A 64 -10.22 14.43 10.08
CA VAL A 64 -9.15 14.27 9.09
C VAL A 64 -7.80 14.03 9.77
N CYS A 65 -7.45 14.80 10.80
CA CYS A 65 -6.20 14.62 11.54
C CYS A 65 -6.09 13.22 12.15
N ASP A 66 -7.13 12.75 12.84
CA ASP A 66 -7.14 11.44 13.48
C ASP A 66 -7.07 10.31 12.45
N TRP A 67 -7.78 10.46 11.33
CA TRP A 67 -7.73 9.51 10.22
C TRP A 67 -6.33 9.44 9.58
N HIS A 68 -5.68 10.58 9.35
CA HIS A 68 -4.30 10.61 8.84
C HIS A 68 -3.33 9.95 9.83
N ALA A 69 -3.47 10.23 11.14
CA ALA A 69 -2.63 9.64 12.17
C ALA A 69 -2.82 8.11 12.26
N ALA A 70 -4.07 7.63 12.17
CA ALA A 70 -4.37 6.20 12.14
C ALA A 70 -3.74 5.51 10.93
N ARG A 71 -3.85 6.09 9.74
CA ARG A 71 -3.22 5.56 8.52
C ARG A 71 -1.70 5.54 8.66
N ALA A 72 -1.09 6.61 9.16
CA ALA A 72 0.36 6.67 9.36
C ALA A 72 0.87 5.54 10.28
N ARG A 73 0.12 5.19 11.34
CA ARG A 73 0.47 4.04 12.21
C ARG A 73 0.43 2.70 11.48
N VAL A 74 -0.57 2.47 10.62
CA VAL A 74 -0.64 1.25 9.79
C VAL A 74 0.56 1.16 8.86
N TRP A 75 0.88 2.25 8.17
CA TRP A 75 2.06 2.32 7.28
C TRP A 75 3.37 2.08 8.03
N ALA A 76 3.58 2.75 9.16
CA ALA A 76 4.79 2.62 9.95
C ALA A 76 5.00 1.19 10.46
N SER A 77 3.93 0.54 10.95
CA SER A 77 3.98 -0.85 11.40
C SER A 77 4.33 -1.81 10.26
N ALA A 78 3.70 -1.64 9.10
CA ALA A 78 3.96 -2.47 7.93
C ALA A 78 5.40 -2.31 7.41
N ILE A 79 5.89 -1.07 7.32
CA ILE A 79 7.28 -0.79 6.92
C ILE A 79 8.26 -1.43 7.91
N ALA A 80 8.03 -1.27 9.22
CA ALA A 80 8.88 -1.85 10.24
C ALA A 80 8.89 -3.37 10.19
N THR A 81 7.75 -4.00 9.94
CA THR A 81 7.62 -5.47 9.87
C THR A 81 8.27 -6.03 8.61
N GLU A 82 7.97 -5.43 7.47
CA GLU A 82 8.34 -6.00 6.17
C GLU A 82 9.76 -5.65 5.74
N LEU A 83 10.34 -4.56 6.25
CA LEU A 83 11.71 -4.16 5.96
C LEU A 83 12.70 -4.45 7.10
N ALA A 84 12.25 -5.06 8.20
CA ALA A 84 13.18 -5.60 9.19
C ALA A 84 14.08 -6.65 8.53
N ARG A 85 15.39 -6.58 8.82
CA ARG A 85 16.33 -7.58 8.30
C ARG A 85 16.01 -8.94 8.91
N GLU A 86 15.88 -9.96 8.06
CA GLU A 86 16.07 -11.34 8.51
C GLU A 86 17.50 -11.45 9.05
N THR A 87 17.63 -11.83 10.32
CA THR A 87 18.93 -12.02 10.99
C THR A 87 19.49 -13.40 10.68
#